data_AF-I1GYX4-F1
#
_entry.id   AF-I1GYX4-F1
#
_cell.length_a   1.000
_cell.length_b   1.000
_cell.length_c   1.000
_cell.angle_alpha   90.00
_cell.angle_beta   90.00
_cell.angle_gamma   90.00
#
_symmetry.space_group_name_H-M   'P 1'
#
loop_
_entity.id
_entity.type
_entity.pdbx_description
1 polymer ?
#
loop_
_entity_poly.entity_id
_entity_poly.type
_entity_poly.pdbx_seq_one_letter_code
_entity_poly.pdbx_strand_id
1 'polypeptide(L)'
;MEAAVARPSSYPAQLLRLVAEAPPVEDLEYLLGDVLGTISSLEKKRGRLQAEIAAASRGRNRRAPAPAPEEGDHLPTAPALAYTRKGAGAARKRLRAAAGNVKKERDRLEAVWGEVQEALVDAMERLALSRRAVA
;
A
#
# COMPACT_ATOMS: atom_id res chain seq x y z
N MET A 1 -10.31 -2.99 36.18
CA MET A 1 -10.51 -3.52 34.82
C MET A 1 -10.76 -2.33 33.92
N GLU A 2 -9.68 -1.71 33.45
CA GLU A 2 -9.75 -0.51 32.61
C GLU A 2 -9.86 -0.95 31.15
N ALA A 3 -10.92 -0.50 30.49
CA ALA A 3 -11.22 -0.84 29.11
C ALA A 3 -10.11 -0.28 28.21
N ALA A 4 -9.39 -1.17 27.53
CA ALA A 4 -8.55 -0.81 26.41
C ALA A 4 -9.45 -0.27 25.30
N VAL A 5 -9.63 1.05 25.26
CA VAL A 5 -10.26 1.76 24.15
C VAL A 5 -9.38 1.52 22.93
N ALA A 6 -9.73 0.51 22.16
CA ALA A 6 -9.09 0.15 20.92
C ALA A 6 -9.18 1.36 19.98
N ARG A 7 -8.08 2.08 19.81
CA ARG A 7 -7.98 3.16 18.83
C ARG A 7 -8.21 2.56 17.45
N PRO A 8 -9.26 2.92 16.69
CA PRO A 8 -9.27 2.66 15.26
C PRO A 8 -8.35 3.71 14.61
N SER A 9 -7.04 3.60 14.80
CA SER A 9 -6.06 4.50 14.18
C SER A 9 -5.66 4.00 12.79
N SER A 10 -6.64 3.64 11.98
CA SER A 10 -6.44 3.41 10.55
C SER A 10 -7.03 4.63 9.85
N TYR A 11 -6.18 5.37 9.13
CA TYR A 11 -6.57 6.54 8.33
C TYR A 11 -7.89 6.35 7.54
N PRO A 12 -8.13 5.23 6.84
CA PRO A 12 -9.42 5.00 6.17
C PRO A 12 -10.62 4.97 7.14
N ALA A 13 -10.48 4.44 8.36
CA ALA A 13 -11.57 4.45 9.35
C ALA A 13 -11.88 5.87 9.88
N GLN A 14 -10.88 6.75 9.89
CA GLN A 14 -11.09 8.17 10.25
C GLN A 14 -11.82 8.91 9.13
N LEU A 15 -11.47 8.63 7.88
CA LEU A 15 -12.16 9.19 6.72
C LEU A 15 -13.63 8.76 6.67
N LEU A 16 -13.92 7.47 6.90
CA LEU A 16 -15.29 6.96 6.97
C LEU A 16 -16.11 7.65 8.05
N ARG A 17 -15.51 7.90 9.21
CA ARG A 17 -16.17 8.65 10.29
C ARG A 17 -16.46 10.10 9.89
N LEU A 18 -15.50 10.77 9.24
CA LEU A 18 -15.69 12.12 8.73
C LEU A 18 -16.81 12.19 7.68
N VAL A 19 -16.91 11.21 6.78
CA VAL A 19 -17.99 11.11 5.80
C VAL A 19 -19.35 10.91 6.47
N ALA A 20 -19.42 10.08 7.52
CA ALA A 20 -20.64 9.83 8.28
C ALA A 20 -21.15 11.07 9.04
N GLU A 21 -20.27 12.03 9.34
CA GLU A 21 -20.64 13.30 9.99
C GLU A 21 -21.30 14.31 9.01
N ALA A 22 -21.56 13.91 7.76
CA ALA A 22 -22.23 14.68 6.71
C ALA A 22 -21.63 16.09 6.50
N PRO A 23 -20.33 16.17 6.13
CA PRO A 23 -19.63 17.43 5.96
C PRO A 23 -20.16 18.22 4.76
N PRO A 24 -19.90 19.54 4.69
CA PRO A 24 -20.26 20.36 3.53
C PRO A 24 -19.58 19.86 2.25
N VAL A 25 -20.15 20.25 1.10
CA VAL A 25 -19.74 19.79 -0.24
C VAL A 25 -18.25 20.07 -0.48
N GLU A 26 -17.77 21.25 -0.09
CA GLU A 26 -16.38 21.67 -0.26
C GLU A 26 -15.40 20.78 0.51
N ASP A 27 -15.80 20.32 1.70
CA ASP A 27 -14.99 19.41 2.52
C ASP A 27 -14.95 17.99 1.92
N LEU A 28 -16.04 17.54 1.29
CA LEU A 28 -16.09 16.27 0.55
C LEU A 28 -15.18 16.29 -0.69
N GLU A 29 -15.15 17.40 -1.43
CA GLU A 29 -14.25 17.59 -2.58
C GLU A 29 -12.78 17.58 -2.17
N TYR A 30 -12.44 18.25 -1.06
CA TYR A 30 -11.08 18.22 -0.50
C TYR A 30 -10.68 16.80 -0.09
N LEU A 31 -11.57 16.09 0.62
CA LEU A 31 -11.34 14.73 1.07
C LEU A 31 -11.20 13.74 -0.10
N LEU A 32 -11.97 13.95 -1.18
CA LEU A 32 -11.83 13.21 -2.43
C LEU A 32 -10.43 13.39 -3.04
N GLY A 33 -9.93 14.62 -3.07
CA GLY A 33 -8.57 14.94 -3.52
C GLY A 33 -7.49 14.24 -2.70
N ASP A 34 -7.63 14.22 -1.37
CA ASP A 34 -6.71 13.54 -0.46
C ASP A 34 -6.70 12.02 -0.65
N VAL A 35 -7.88 11.41 -0.81
CA VAL A 35 -8.00 9.97 -1.10
C VAL A 35 -7.30 9.62 -2.42
N LEU A 36 -7.51 10.41 -3.48
CA LEU A 36 -6.85 10.19 -4.77
C LEU A 36 -5.32 10.39 -4.67
N GLY A 37 -4.87 11.40 -3.92
CA GLY A 37 -3.45 11.65 -3.68
C GLY A 37 -2.76 10.50 -2.93
N THR A 38 -3.42 9.96 -1.92
CA THR A 38 -2.90 8.82 -1.14
C THR A 38 -2.87 7.53 -1.97
N ILE A 39 -3.91 7.24 -2.77
CA ILE A 39 -3.91 6.11 -3.71
C ILE A 39 -2.72 6.22 -4.68
N SER A 40 -2.50 7.38 -5.29
CA SER A 40 -1.36 7.60 -6.20
C SER A 40 -0.01 7.37 -5.53
N SER A 41 0.15 7.81 -4.27
CA SER A 41 1.35 7.58 -3.47
C SER A 41 1.59 6.09 -3.20
N LEU A 42 0.52 5.34 -2.88
CA LEU A 42 0.60 3.89 -2.69
C LEU A 42 0.99 3.14 -3.97
N GLU A 43 0.51 3.57 -5.13
CA GLU A 43 0.92 2.99 -6.42
C GLU A 43 2.41 3.19 -6.71
N LYS A 44 2.92 4.42 -6.48
CA LYS A 44 4.36 4.71 -6.58
C LYS A 44 5.17 3.81 -5.64
N LYS A 45 4.71 3.64 -4.39
CA LYS A 45 5.35 2.75 -3.41
C LYS A 45 5.32 1.29 -3.85
N ARG A 46 4.19 0.81 -4.39
CA ARG A 46 4.06 -0.54 -4.93
C ARG A 46 5.03 -0.77 -6.10
N GLY A 47 5.15 0.19 -7.01
CA GLY A 47 6.10 0.12 -8.13
C GLY A 47 7.55 0.01 -7.65
N ARG A 48 7.95 0.80 -6.65
CA ARG A 48 9.29 0.70 -6.02
C ARG A 48 9.52 -0.69 -5.40
N LEU A 49 8.56 -1.19 -4.62
CA LEU A 49 8.67 -2.53 -4.02
C LEU A 49 8.77 -3.64 -5.07
N GLN A 50 8.04 -3.52 -6.19
CA GLN A 50 8.16 -4.46 -7.31
C GLN A 50 9.55 -4.40 -7.97
N ALA A 51 10.11 -3.20 -8.15
CA ALA A 51 11.47 -3.01 -8.66
C ALA A 51 12.52 -3.64 -7.74
N GLU A 52 12.38 -3.47 -6.42
CA GLU A 52 13.26 -4.08 -5.41
C GLU A 52 13.15 -5.62 -5.41
N ILE A 53 11.93 -6.17 -5.50
CA ILE A 53 11.71 -7.62 -5.64
C ILE A 53 12.37 -8.15 -6.92
N ALA A 54 12.26 -7.41 -8.03
CA ALA A 54 12.88 -7.77 -9.30
C ALA A 54 14.42 -7.72 -9.21
N ALA A 55 14.99 -6.67 -8.61
CA ALA A 55 16.43 -6.53 -8.39
C ALA A 55 16.98 -7.67 -7.51
N ALA A 56 16.31 -7.96 -6.38
CA ALA A 56 16.65 -9.08 -5.51
C ALA A 56 16.54 -10.44 -6.24
N SER A 57 15.69 -10.53 -7.26
CA SER A 57 15.52 -11.73 -8.08
C SER A 57 16.59 -11.89 -9.16
N ARG A 58 17.03 -10.78 -9.80
CA ARG A 58 18.10 -10.76 -10.81
C ARG A 58 19.47 -11.14 -10.25
N GLY A 59 19.74 -10.85 -8.97
CA GLY A 59 20.96 -11.32 -8.29
C GLY A 59 21.09 -12.86 -8.22
N ARG A 60 20.02 -13.61 -8.56
CA ARG A 60 20.02 -15.08 -8.64
C ARG A 60 20.37 -15.62 -10.03
N ASN A 61 20.26 -14.79 -11.09
CA ASN A 61 20.52 -15.17 -12.49
C ASN A 61 21.93 -14.82 -12.97
N ARG A 62 22.73 -14.09 -12.19
CA ARG A 62 24.19 -14.06 -12.35
C ARG A 62 24.78 -15.35 -11.76
N ARG A 63 24.41 -16.51 -12.33
CA ARG A 63 25.33 -17.65 -12.31
C ARG A 63 26.49 -17.21 -13.18
N ALA A 64 27.64 -16.96 -12.56
CA ALA A 64 28.90 -16.91 -13.30
C ALA A 64 28.99 -18.17 -14.19
N PRO A 65 29.61 -18.08 -15.39
CA PRO A 65 29.95 -19.28 -16.13
C PRO A 65 30.70 -20.23 -15.18
N ALA A 66 30.29 -21.49 -15.14
CA ALA A 66 30.97 -22.49 -14.33
C ALA A 66 32.45 -22.50 -14.74
N PRO A 67 33.40 -22.32 -13.81
CA PRO A 67 34.80 -22.56 -14.15
C PRO A 67 34.93 -24.05 -14.49
N ALA A 68 35.67 -24.31 -15.57
CA ALA A 68 36.07 -25.65 -16.00
C ALA A 68 36.71 -26.43 -14.84
N PRO A 69 36.67 -27.78 -14.84
CA PRO A 69 37.21 -28.56 -13.75
C PRO A 69 38.73 -28.54 -13.85
N GLU A 70 39.38 -27.66 -13.09
CA GLU A 70 40.79 -27.83 -12.76
C GLU A 70 40.91 -28.42 -11.35
N GLU A 71 41.62 -29.54 -11.30
CA GLU A 71 42.08 -30.21 -10.10
C GLU A 71 42.89 -29.23 -9.25
N GLY A 72 42.44 -28.97 -8.04
CA GLY A 72 43.15 -28.11 -7.11
C GLY A 72 42.42 -28.02 -5.78
N ASP A 73 42.97 -28.67 -4.77
CA ASP A 73 42.61 -28.54 -3.38
C ASP A 73 42.42 -27.06 -3.00
N HIS A 74 41.19 -26.70 -2.61
CA HIS A 74 40.79 -25.68 -1.65
C HIS A 74 39.32 -25.33 -1.89
N LEU A 75 38.43 -26.13 -1.29
CA LEU A 75 37.00 -25.79 -1.18
C LEU A 75 36.85 -24.46 -0.44
N PRO A 76 36.26 -23.40 -1.03
CA PRO A 76 35.85 -22.26 -0.25
C PRO A 76 34.71 -22.72 0.66
N THR A 77 34.94 -22.57 1.96
CA THR A 77 34.04 -22.94 3.05
C THR A 77 32.60 -22.52 2.71
N ALA A 78 31.69 -23.51 2.73
CA ALA A 78 30.26 -23.35 2.52
C ALA A 78 29.51 -22.30 3.41
N PRO A 79 29.99 -21.82 4.59
CA PRO A 79 29.22 -20.83 5.36
C PRO A 79 29.09 -19.45 4.70
N ALA A 80 29.99 -19.04 3.80
CA ALA A 80 29.91 -17.71 3.15
C ALA A 80 28.78 -17.63 2.10
N LEU A 81 28.51 -18.72 1.38
CA LEU A 81 27.40 -18.81 0.41
C LEU A 81 26.04 -19.09 1.08
N ALA A 82 26.04 -19.70 2.28
CA ALA A 82 24.82 -19.94 3.05
C ALA A 82 24.27 -18.66 3.72
N TYR A 83 25.15 -17.76 4.19
CA TYR A 83 24.78 -16.51 4.85
C TYR A 83 24.01 -15.55 3.92
N THR A 84 24.35 -15.52 2.63
CA THR A 84 23.70 -14.64 1.63
C THR A 84 22.38 -15.22 1.12
N ARG A 85 22.26 -16.56 1.02
CA ARG A 85 21.06 -17.24 0.47
C ARG A 85 19.86 -17.19 1.43
N LYS A 86 20.06 -17.35 2.75
CA LYS A 86 18.99 -17.22 3.76
C LYS A 86 18.52 -15.77 3.91
N GLY A 87 19.44 -14.80 3.94
CA GLY A 87 19.13 -13.36 4.08
C GLY A 87 18.33 -12.80 2.90
N ALA A 88 18.72 -13.12 1.66
CA ALA A 88 18.02 -12.66 0.46
C ALA A 88 16.60 -13.28 0.31
N GLY A 89 16.37 -14.48 0.83
CA GLY A 89 15.04 -15.09 0.88
C GLY A 89 14.11 -14.42 1.90
N ALA A 90 14.64 -14.11 3.09
CA ALA A 90 13.93 -13.39 4.14
C ALA A 90 13.56 -11.96 3.68
N ALA A 91 14.49 -11.25 3.04
CA ALA A 91 14.22 -9.92 2.47
C ALA A 91 13.09 -9.94 1.43
N ARG A 92 13.10 -10.92 0.50
CA ARG A 92 12.00 -11.08 -0.48
C ARG A 92 10.66 -11.36 0.17
N LYS A 93 10.62 -12.20 1.21
CA LYS A 93 9.39 -12.50 1.96
C LYS A 93 8.82 -11.23 2.61
N ARG A 94 9.70 -10.41 3.23
CA ARG A 94 9.32 -9.11 3.82
C ARG A 94 8.81 -8.12 2.77
N LEU A 95 9.50 -7.98 1.64
CA LEU A 95 9.09 -7.08 0.54
C LEU A 95 7.75 -7.50 -0.07
N ARG A 96 7.51 -8.81 -0.26
CA ARG A 96 6.21 -9.31 -0.73
C ARG A 96 5.09 -9.05 0.27
N ALA A 97 5.35 -9.24 1.57
CA ALA A 97 4.38 -8.92 2.62
C ALA A 97 4.06 -7.40 2.62
N ALA A 98 5.07 -6.55 2.50
CA ALA A 98 4.88 -5.10 2.39
C ALA A 98 4.06 -4.71 1.15
N ALA A 99 4.34 -5.30 -0.02
CA ALA A 99 3.58 -5.07 -1.24
C ALA A 99 2.11 -5.55 -1.11
N GLY A 100 1.89 -6.68 -0.42
CA GLY A 100 0.54 -7.17 -0.10
C GLY A 100 -0.22 -6.23 0.83
N ASN A 101 0.45 -5.64 1.83
CA ASN A 101 -0.17 -4.65 2.71
C ASN A 101 -0.51 -3.35 1.97
N VAL A 102 0.37 -2.88 1.08
CA VAL A 102 0.09 -1.72 0.21
C VAL A 102 -1.13 -1.98 -0.68
N LYS A 103 -1.27 -3.20 -1.23
CA LYS A 103 -2.47 -3.58 -1.99
C LYS A 103 -3.73 -3.52 -1.13
N LYS A 104 -3.71 -4.13 0.06
CA LYS A 104 -4.87 -4.11 0.98
C LYS A 104 -5.27 -2.69 1.37
N GLU A 105 -4.30 -1.82 1.60
CA GLU A 105 -4.57 -0.42 1.95
C GLU A 105 -5.17 0.36 0.78
N ARG A 106 -4.69 0.12 -0.46
CA ARG A 106 -5.33 0.65 -1.67
C ARG A 106 -6.78 0.18 -1.77
N ASP A 107 -7.02 -1.12 -1.66
CA ASP A 107 -8.36 -1.69 -1.82
C ASP A 107 -9.34 -1.09 -0.77
N ARG A 108 -8.85 -0.74 0.43
CA ARG A 108 -9.62 0.00 1.44
C ARG A 108 -9.89 1.46 1.05
N LEU A 109 -8.88 2.17 0.57
CA LEU A 109 -9.05 3.57 0.13
C LEU A 109 -9.97 3.67 -1.10
N GLU A 110 -9.97 2.68 -1.98
CA GLU A 110 -10.93 2.61 -3.10
C GLU A 110 -12.38 2.42 -2.61
N ALA A 111 -12.60 1.67 -1.53
CA ALA A 111 -13.92 1.59 -0.91
C ALA A 111 -14.35 2.94 -0.30
N VAL A 112 -13.44 3.58 0.46
CA VAL A 112 -13.68 4.93 1.02
C VAL A 112 -13.97 5.93 -0.10
N TRP A 113 -13.24 5.86 -1.21
CA TRP A 113 -13.48 6.72 -2.37
C TRP A 113 -14.92 6.62 -2.89
N GLY A 114 -15.43 5.39 -3.02
CA GLY A 114 -16.83 5.16 -3.43
C GLY A 114 -17.83 5.81 -2.48
N GLU A 115 -17.63 5.64 -1.17
CA GLU A 115 -18.52 6.24 -0.15
C GLU A 115 -18.48 7.77 -0.16
N VAL A 116 -17.31 8.37 -0.38
CA VAL A 116 -17.16 9.83 -0.49
C VAL A 116 -17.85 10.37 -1.74
N GLN A 117 -17.77 9.64 -2.86
CA GLN A 117 -18.48 10.03 -4.08
C GLN A 117 -19.99 9.98 -3.91
N GLU A 118 -20.51 8.93 -3.27
CA GLU A 118 -21.93 8.81 -2.97
C GLU A 118 -22.40 9.95 -2.05
N ALA A 119 -21.65 10.22 -0.97
CA ALA A 119 -21.94 11.34 -0.07
C ALA A 119 -21.91 12.71 -0.78
N LEU A 120 -21.00 12.91 -1.73
CA LEU A 120 -20.90 14.14 -2.51
C LEU A 120 -22.13 14.33 -3.41
N VAL A 121 -22.57 13.27 -4.10
CA VAL A 121 -23.78 13.30 -4.93
C VAL A 121 -25.00 13.63 -4.06
N ASP A 122 -25.17 12.95 -2.93
CA ASP A 122 -26.25 13.20 -1.98
C ASP A 122 -26.25 14.66 -1.47
N ALA A 123 -25.08 15.20 -1.12
CA ALA A 123 -24.95 16.57 -0.64
C ALA A 123 -25.31 17.59 -1.73
N MET A 124 -24.89 17.35 -2.98
CA MET A 124 -25.25 18.18 -4.13
C MET A 124 -26.75 18.15 -4.42
N GLU A 125 -27.39 16.98 -4.33
CA GLU A 125 -28.84 16.85 -4.51
C GLU A 125 -29.62 17.61 -3.43
N ARG A 126 -29.22 17.48 -2.16
CA ARG A 126 -29.82 18.25 -1.06
C ARG A 126 -29.66 19.76 -1.26
N LEU A 127 -28.50 20.20 -1.75
CA LEU A 127 -28.25 21.60 -2.06
C LEU A 127 -29.13 22.10 -3.22
N ALA A 128 -29.34 21.29 -4.25
CA ALA A 128 -30.21 21.62 -5.37
C ALA A 128 -31.68 21.75 -4.93
N LEU A 129 -32.14 20.84 -4.06
CA LEU A 129 -33.49 20.88 -3.49
C LEU A 129 -33.70 22.10 -2.59
N SER A 130 -32.72 22.43 -1.73
CA SER A 130 -32.82 23.59 -0.84
C SER A 130 -32.84 24.90 -1.61
N ARG A 131 -32.04 25.03 -2.68
CA ARG A 131 -32.08 26.21 -3.57
C ARG A 131 -33.40 26.37 -4.31
N ARG A 132 -34.09 25.27 -4.61
CA ARG A 132 -35.38 25.27 -5.30
C ARG A 132 -36.57 25.55 -4.37
N ALA A 133 -36.44 25.25 -3.08
CA ALA A 133 -37.47 25.53 -2.07
C ALA A 133 -37.48 26.99 -1.60
N VAL A 134 -36.41 27.74 -1.87
CA VAL A 134 -36.24 29.15 -1.47
C VAL A 134 -36.51 30.12 -2.63
N ALA A 135 -36.70 29.61 -3.85
CA ALA A 135 -37.07 30.37 -5.04
C ALA A 135 -38.58 30.41 -5.25
#